data_AF-A0A3M7F2A7-F1
#
_entry.id   AF-A0A3M7F2A7-F1
#
_cell.length_a   1.000
_cell.length_b   1.000
_cell.length_c   1.000
_cell.angle_alpha   90.00
_cell.angle_beta   90.00
_cell.angle_gamma   90.00
#
_symmetry.space_group_name_H-M   'P 1'
#
loop_
_entity.id
_entity.type
_entity.pdbx_description
1 polymer ?
#
loop_
_entity_poly.entity_id
_entity_poly.type
_entity_poly.pdbx_seq_one_letter_code
_entity_poly.pdbx_strand_id
1 'polypeptide(L)'
;MASKVLNPGEIASNRSVVLATYRHLLRATGIAFRGLPGDNDTLVASRKLAHESFAKNRRLEVGSVEAGQGIEHAQGVAQILRENVVQGKNTGGENYKLNIHEHTQRLDNETAKQFKGKTKTFKEIKDASF
;
A
#
# COMPACT_ATOMS: atom_id res chain seq x y z
N MET A 1 -3.99 -8.37 30.80
CA MET A 1 -2.58 -8.19 30.37
C MET A 1 -2.22 -6.74 30.65
N ALA A 2 -1.13 -6.47 31.37
CA ALA A 2 -0.80 -5.12 31.83
C ALA A 2 -0.49 -4.21 30.62
N SER A 3 -1.21 -3.10 30.48
CA SER A 3 -0.88 -2.04 29.53
C SER A 3 0.47 -1.46 29.94
N LYS A 4 1.51 -1.71 29.14
CA LYS A 4 2.82 -1.11 29.35
C LYS A 4 2.67 0.39 29.12
N VAL A 5 2.72 1.18 30.18
CA VAL A 5 2.68 2.65 30.08
C VAL A 5 3.93 3.09 29.32
N LEU A 6 3.74 3.58 28.10
CA LEU A 6 4.81 4.01 27.22
C LEU A 6 5.40 5.34 27.70
N ASN A 7 6.72 5.48 27.58
CA ASN A 7 7.41 6.74 27.83
C ASN A 7 6.99 7.79 26.77
N PRO A 8 6.83 9.09 27.10
CA PRO A 8 6.64 10.17 26.14
C PRO A 8 7.50 10.09 24.86
N GLY A 9 8.76 9.64 24.97
CA GLY A 9 9.64 9.43 23.80
C GLY A 9 9.16 8.31 22.85
N GLU A 10 8.66 7.20 23.39
CA GLU A 10 8.11 6.08 22.61
C GLU A 10 6.79 6.48 21.94
N ILE A 11 5.96 7.27 22.63
CA ILE A 11 4.71 7.81 22.07
C ILE A 11 5.01 8.74 20.89
N ALA A 12 6.00 9.63 21.03
CA ALA A 12 6.42 10.53 19.96
C ALA A 12 6.97 9.74 18.75
N SER A 13 7.79 8.72 18.99
CA SER A 13 8.30 7.82 17.95
C SER A 13 7.16 7.12 17.21
N ASN A 14 6.21 6.50 17.94
CA ASN A 14 5.05 5.84 17.35
C ASN A 14 4.22 6.80 16.48
N ARG A 15 3.97 8.02 16.97
CA ARG A 15 3.27 9.05 16.19
C ARG A 15 4.02 9.38 14.89
N SER A 16 5.33 9.51 14.95
CA SER A 16 6.16 9.80 13.78
C SER A 16 6.08 8.69 12.72
N VAL A 17 6.11 7.42 13.16
CA VAL A 17 5.98 6.24 12.30
C VAL A 17 4.61 6.21 11.63
N VAL A 18 3.53 6.39 12.40
CA VAL A 18 2.16 6.40 11.86
C VAL A 18 1.99 7.51 10.81
N LEU A 19 2.47 8.72 11.09
CA LEU A 19 2.41 9.84 10.14
C LEU A 19 3.28 9.63 8.91
N ALA A 20 4.44 8.98 9.05
CA ALA A 20 5.25 8.59 7.91
C ALA A 20 4.48 7.60 7.03
N THR A 21 3.99 6.50 7.61
CA THR A 21 3.24 5.46 6.88
C THR A 21 2.02 6.04 6.17
N TYR A 22 1.25 6.90 6.83
CA TYR A 22 0.12 7.58 6.19
C TYR A 22 0.54 8.41 4.96
N ARG A 23 1.61 9.20 5.09
CA ARG A 23 2.16 9.98 3.97
C ARG A 23 2.68 9.09 2.83
N HIS A 24 3.32 7.97 3.16
CA HIS A 24 3.79 7.01 2.16
C HIS A 24 2.61 6.38 1.39
N LEU A 25 1.54 6.01 2.08
CA LEU A 25 0.33 5.49 1.45
C LEU A 25 -0.30 6.53 0.52
N LEU A 26 -0.46 7.78 0.95
CA LEU A 26 -0.99 8.85 0.12
C LEU A 26 -0.13 9.13 -1.11
N ARG A 27 1.20 9.06 -0.98
CA ARG A 27 2.10 9.17 -2.13
C ARG A 27 1.94 8.00 -3.09
N ALA A 28 1.85 6.78 -2.59
CA ALA A 28 1.64 5.58 -3.40
C ALA A 28 0.33 5.65 -4.21
N THR A 29 -0.79 6.11 -3.59
CA THR A 29 -2.03 6.36 -4.35
C THR A 29 -1.82 7.39 -5.45
N GLY A 30 -1.01 8.42 -5.19
CA GLY A 30 -0.64 9.40 -6.20
C GLY A 30 0.16 8.79 -7.35
N ILE A 31 1.14 7.94 -7.06
CA ILE A 31 1.95 7.29 -8.11
C ILE A 31 1.07 6.36 -8.96
N ALA A 32 0.18 5.59 -8.33
CA ALA A 32 -0.68 4.63 -9.02
C ALA A 32 -1.74 5.29 -9.92
N PHE A 33 -2.34 6.40 -9.48
CA PHE A 33 -3.55 6.96 -10.09
C PHE A 33 -3.41 8.40 -10.64
N ARG A 34 -2.30 9.10 -10.42
CA ARG A 34 -2.14 10.49 -10.91
C ARG A 34 -1.76 10.50 -12.39
N GLY A 35 -2.43 11.34 -13.18
CA GLY A 35 -2.01 11.69 -14.55
C GLY A 35 -2.92 11.16 -15.67
N LEU A 36 -4.00 10.46 -15.33
CA LEU A 36 -4.99 9.99 -16.30
C LEU A 36 -6.25 10.86 -16.28
N PRO A 37 -6.71 11.40 -17.42
CA PRO A 37 -8.00 12.07 -17.51
C PRO A 37 -9.11 11.10 -17.08
N GLY A 38 -9.90 11.47 -16.06
CA GLY A 38 -10.98 10.63 -15.52
C GLY A 38 -10.63 9.86 -14.24
N ASP A 39 -9.35 9.56 -13.98
CA ASP A 39 -8.94 8.78 -12.78
C ASP A 39 -8.83 9.61 -11.49
N ASN A 40 -9.18 10.90 -11.56
CA ASN A 40 -9.27 11.73 -10.36
C ASN A 40 -10.28 11.15 -9.35
N ASP A 41 -11.35 10.51 -9.82
CA ASP A 41 -12.35 9.91 -8.94
C ASP A 41 -11.77 8.71 -8.17
N THR A 42 -11.02 7.84 -8.84
CA THR A 42 -10.32 6.70 -8.23
C THR A 42 -9.26 7.16 -7.24
N LEU A 43 -8.49 8.21 -7.59
CA LEU A 43 -7.51 8.81 -6.68
C LEU A 43 -8.18 9.40 -5.44
N VAL A 44 -9.28 10.14 -5.61
CA VAL A 44 -10.03 10.77 -4.51
C VAL A 44 -10.65 9.69 -3.61
N ALA A 45 -11.29 8.67 -4.19
CA ALA A 45 -11.87 7.57 -3.45
C ALA A 45 -10.81 6.79 -2.66
N SER A 46 -9.66 6.50 -3.27
CA SER A 46 -8.54 5.82 -2.61
C SER A 46 -8.01 6.61 -1.42
N ARG A 47 -7.85 7.94 -1.57
CA ARG A 47 -7.41 8.82 -0.47
C ARG A 47 -8.45 8.91 0.65
N LYS A 48 -9.74 8.96 0.30
CA LYS A 48 -10.84 8.96 1.26
C LYS A 48 -10.84 7.66 2.07
N LEU A 49 -10.75 6.51 1.41
CA LEU A 49 -10.69 5.20 2.07
C LEU A 49 -9.46 5.08 3.00
N ALA A 50 -8.30 5.55 2.54
CA ALA A 50 -7.09 5.60 3.38
C ALA A 50 -7.32 6.47 4.62
N HIS A 51 -7.93 7.64 4.47
CA HIS A 51 -8.26 8.51 5.61
C HIS A 51 -9.24 7.86 6.58
N GLU A 52 -10.34 7.28 6.08
CA GLU A 52 -11.35 6.59 6.89
C GLU A 52 -10.77 5.41 7.66
N SER A 53 -9.87 4.64 7.03
CA SER A 53 -9.20 3.50 7.66
C SER A 53 -8.31 3.93 8.83
N PHE A 54 -7.53 5.00 8.66
CA PHE A 54 -6.71 5.56 9.75
C PHE A 54 -7.59 6.22 10.84
N ALA A 55 -8.70 6.85 10.46
CA ALA A 55 -9.63 7.46 11.40
C ALA A 55 -10.34 6.40 12.26
N LYS A 56 -10.77 5.28 11.67
CA LYS A 56 -11.38 4.14 12.38
C LYS A 56 -10.44 3.56 13.43
N ASN A 57 -9.16 3.46 13.09
CA ASN A 57 -8.13 2.89 13.96
C ASN A 57 -7.49 3.91 14.92
N ARG A 58 -7.93 5.18 14.90
CA ARG A 58 -7.35 6.26 15.73
C ARG A 58 -7.48 6.03 17.23
N ARG A 59 -8.47 5.24 17.65
CA ARG A 59 -8.74 4.93 19.07
C ARG A 59 -7.95 3.72 19.60
N LEU A 60 -7.18 3.04 18.74
CA LEU A 60 -6.35 1.92 19.19
C LEU A 60 -5.31 2.39 20.19
N GLU A 61 -5.05 1.55 21.20
CA GLU A 61 -4.03 1.85 22.20
C GLU A 61 -2.64 1.94 21.55
N VAL A 62 -1.88 2.95 21.96
CA VAL A 62 -0.52 3.16 21.46
C VAL A 62 0.33 1.97 21.88
N GLY A 63 1.02 1.34 20.92
CA GLY A 63 1.84 0.15 21.17
C GLY A 63 1.05 -1.16 21.26
N SER A 64 -0.27 -1.16 21.02
CA SER A 64 -1.03 -2.40 20.86
C SER A 64 -0.58 -3.18 19.62
N VAL A 65 -0.75 -4.50 19.68
CA VAL A 65 -0.48 -5.40 18.54
C VAL A 65 -1.33 -5.00 17.33
N GLU A 66 -2.59 -4.62 17.57
CA GLU A 66 -3.52 -4.19 16.53
C GLU A 66 -3.04 -2.91 15.82
N ALA A 67 -2.50 -1.94 16.56
CA ALA A 67 -1.91 -0.73 15.97
C ALA A 67 -0.69 -1.07 15.10
N GLY A 68 0.16 -2.00 15.56
CA GLY A 68 1.30 -2.50 14.78
C GLY A 68 0.87 -3.17 13.47
N GLN A 69 -0.10 -4.09 13.53
CA GLN A 69 -0.66 -4.76 12.37
C GLN A 69 -1.31 -3.78 11.38
N GLY A 70 -1.98 -2.74 11.88
CA GLY A 70 -2.55 -1.68 11.04
C GLY A 70 -1.49 -0.91 10.25
N ILE A 71 -0.34 -0.63 10.87
CA ILE A 71 0.80 0.03 10.21
C ILE A 71 1.41 -0.89 9.15
N GLU A 72 1.67 -2.16 9.50
CA GLU A 72 2.23 -3.16 8.59
C GLU A 72 1.32 -3.34 7.36
N HIS A 73 0.02 -3.48 7.58
CA HIS A 73 -0.97 -3.56 6.51
C HIS A 73 -0.93 -2.32 5.60
N ALA A 74 -0.89 -1.12 6.17
CA ALA A 74 -0.82 0.12 5.37
C ALA A 74 0.48 0.23 4.56
N GLN A 75 1.61 -0.26 5.09
CA GLN A 75 2.88 -0.33 4.37
C GLN A 75 2.80 -1.32 3.20
N GLY A 76 2.23 -2.51 3.42
CA GLY A 76 2.01 -3.51 2.37
C GLY A 76 1.10 -2.98 1.25
N VAL A 77 0.00 -2.31 1.61
CA VAL A 77 -0.88 -1.65 0.61
C VAL A 77 -0.11 -0.58 -0.17
N ALA A 78 0.69 0.26 0.50
CA ALA A 78 1.50 1.28 -0.17
C ALA A 78 2.53 0.67 -1.13
N GLN A 79 3.08 -0.49 -0.79
CA GLN A 79 3.99 -1.23 -1.66
C GLN A 79 3.25 -1.76 -2.90
N ILE A 80 2.12 -2.44 -2.71
CA ILE A 80 1.31 -2.97 -3.81
C ILE A 80 0.89 -1.87 -4.78
N LEU A 81 0.39 -0.74 -4.25
CA LEU A 81 -0.01 0.40 -5.07
C LEU A 81 1.13 0.95 -5.91
N ARG A 82 2.36 0.93 -5.39
CA ARG A 82 3.53 1.46 -6.08
C ARG A 82 4.10 0.46 -7.09
N GLU A 83 4.16 -0.81 -6.74
CA GLU A 83 4.95 -1.78 -7.51
C GLU A 83 4.08 -2.59 -8.47
N ASN A 84 2.82 -2.84 -8.12
CA ASN A 84 1.99 -3.84 -8.78
C ASN A 84 0.73 -3.26 -9.46
N VAL A 85 0.28 -2.07 -9.05
CA VAL A 85 -0.90 -1.43 -9.65
C VAL A 85 -0.47 -0.52 -10.79
N VAL A 86 -0.97 -0.81 -11.99
CA VAL A 86 -0.76 0.00 -13.20
C VAL A 86 -2.10 0.33 -13.82
N GLN A 87 -2.31 1.59 -14.17
CA GLN A 87 -3.52 2.04 -14.86
C GLN A 87 -3.31 2.10 -16.38
N GLY A 88 -4.33 1.66 -17.12
CA GLY A 88 -4.35 1.71 -18.58
C GLY A 88 -5.01 2.99 -19.08
N LYS A 89 -4.33 3.77 -19.93
CA LYS A 89 -4.93 4.89 -20.66
C LYS A 89 -5.48 4.39 -21.98
N ASN A 90 -6.76 4.63 -22.26
CA ASN A 90 -7.28 4.45 -23.61
C ASN A 90 -6.60 5.47 -24.55
N THR A 91 -5.93 4.97 -25.59
CA THR A 91 -5.24 5.80 -26.60
C THR A 91 -6.05 5.97 -27.89
N GLY A 92 -7.28 5.48 -27.93
CA GLY A 92 -8.20 5.49 -29.06
C GLY A 92 -8.59 4.07 -29.49
N GLY A 93 -9.87 3.89 -29.83
CA GLY A 93 -10.43 2.59 -30.22
C GLY A 93 -10.38 1.58 -29.08
N GLU A 94 -9.87 0.38 -29.38
CA GLU A 94 -9.70 -0.73 -28.43
C GLU A 94 -8.28 -0.79 -27.82
N ASN A 95 -7.43 0.21 -28.08
CA ASN A 95 -6.04 0.20 -27.63
C ASN A 95 -5.85 0.92 -26.30
N TYR A 96 -5.24 0.23 -25.34
CA TYR A 96 -4.88 0.76 -24.02
C TYR A 96 -3.37 0.75 -23.81
N LYS A 97 -2.82 1.88 -23.35
CA LYS A 97 -1.43 2.02 -22.94
C LYS A 97 -1.30 1.96 -21.43
N LEU A 98 -0.55 0.98 -20.92
CA LEU A 98 -0.26 0.85 -19.49
C LEU A 98 0.73 1.93 -19.03
N ASN A 99 0.41 2.61 -17.94
CA ASN A 99 1.27 3.63 -17.33
C ASN A 99 2.32 3.03 -16.40
N ILE A 100 3.25 2.27 -16.97
CA ILE A 100 4.36 1.65 -16.23
C ILE A 100 5.40 2.71 -15.88
N HIS A 101 5.79 2.82 -14.61
CA HIS A 101 6.75 3.80 -14.12
C HIS A 101 7.98 3.13 -13.47
N GLU A 102 8.96 3.92 -13.02
CA GLU A 102 10.26 3.43 -12.52
C GLU A 102 10.17 2.48 -11.34
N HIS A 103 9.18 2.67 -10.46
CA HIS A 103 8.93 1.81 -9.31
C HIS A 103 8.03 0.61 -9.60
N THR A 104 7.43 0.51 -10.79
CA THR A 104 6.63 -0.67 -11.13
C THR A 104 7.58 -1.86 -11.20
N GLN A 105 7.25 -2.93 -10.48
CA GLN A 105 8.09 -4.13 -10.49
C GLN A 105 7.98 -4.78 -11.87
N ARG A 106 9.02 -4.58 -12.67
CA ARG A 106 9.20 -5.28 -13.94
C ARG A 106 9.95 -6.55 -13.59
N LEU A 107 9.24 -7.61 -13.26
CA LEU A 107 9.87 -8.92 -13.12
C LEU A 107 10.68 -9.18 -14.39
N ASP A 108 11.86 -9.79 -14.22
CA ASP A 108 12.57 -10.33 -15.36
C ASP A 108 11.66 -11.36 -16.05
N ASN A 109 11.57 -11.30 -17.38
CA ASN A 109 10.64 -12.13 -18.14
C ASN A 109 10.89 -13.64 -17.89
N GLU A 110 12.11 -14.00 -17.49
CA GLU A 110 12.49 -15.36 -17.07
C GLU A 110 11.86 -15.78 -15.74
N THR A 111 11.79 -14.91 -14.73
CA THR A 111 11.12 -15.20 -13.46
C THR A 111 9.60 -15.22 -13.61
N ALA A 112 9.04 -14.35 -14.46
CA ALA A 112 7.59 -14.33 -14.74
C ALA A 112 7.08 -15.65 -15.37
N LYS A 113 7.92 -16.34 -16.17
CA LYS A 113 7.60 -17.67 -16.72
C LYS A 113 7.50 -18.74 -15.64
N GLN A 114 8.24 -18.62 -14.53
CA GLN A 114 8.18 -19.58 -13.41
C GLN A 114 6.85 -19.51 -12.63
N PHE A 115 6.13 -18.39 -12.73
CA PHE A 115 4.84 -18.17 -12.06
C PHE A 115 3.62 -18.40 -12.96
N LYS A 116 3.80 -18.72 -14.26
CA LYS A 116 2.67 -19.14 -15.10
C LYS A 116 2.09 -20.45 -14.57
N GLY A 117 0.86 -20.39 -14.08
CA GLY A 117 0.06 -21.57 -13.71
C GLY A 117 0.10 -22.01 -12.25
N LYS A 118 0.66 -21.21 -11.32
CA LYS A 118 0.60 -21.52 -9.88
C LYS A 118 -0.10 -20.39 -9.11
N THR A 119 -1.35 -20.64 -8.73
CA THR A 119 -2.07 -19.81 -7.77
C THR A 119 -1.47 -20.08 -6.39
N LYS A 120 -0.52 -19.25 -5.96
CA LYS A 120 -0.01 -19.32 -4.59
C LYS A 120 -0.92 -18.56 -3.64
N THR A 121 -1.20 -19.16 -2.48
CA THR A 121 -1.97 -18.51 -1.42
C THR A 121 -1.09 -17.52 -0.66
N PHE A 122 -1.68 -16.48 -0.06
CA PHE A 122 -0.96 -15.44 0.69
C PHE A 122 0.01 -16.00 1.75
N LYS A 123 -0.30 -17.16 2.33
CA LYS A 123 0.56 -17.87 3.29
C LYS A 123 1.89 -18.31 2.67
N GLU A 124 1.86 -18.82 1.45
CA GLU A 124 3.04 -19.34 0.75
C GLU A 124 3.99 -18.22 0.26
N ILE A 125 3.47 -17.01 0.09
CA ILE A 125 4.28 -15.83 -0.26
C ILE A 125 5.06 -15.34 0.98
N LYS A 126 4.45 -15.40 2.17
CA LYS A 126 5.08 -15.01 3.43
C LYS A 126 6.26 -15.92 3.81
N ASP A 127 6.11 -17.21 3.60
CA ASP A 127 7.13 -18.20 3.98
C ASP A 127 8.32 -18.23 3.00
N ALA A 128 8.17 -17.69 1.78
CA ALA A 128 9.22 -17.68 0.76
C ALA A 128 10.20 -16.49 0.89
N SER A 129 10.03 -15.62 1.88
CA SER A 129 10.86 -14.42 2.06
C SER A 129 11.80 -14.47 3.28
N PHE A 130 12.16 -15.68 3.75
CA PHE A 130 13.20 -15.90 4.76
C PHE A 130 14.25 -16.90 4.26
#